data_AF-A0A1X1N282-F1
#
_entry.id   AF-A0A1X1N282-F1
#
_cell.length_a   1.000
_cell.length_b   1.000
_cell.length_c   1.000
_cell.angle_alpha   90.00
_cell.angle_beta   90.00
_cell.angle_gamma   90.00
#
_symmetry.space_group_name_H-M   'P 1'
#
loop_
_entity.id
_entity.type
_entity.pdbx_description
1 polymer ?
#
loop_
_entity_poly.entity_id
_entity_poly.type
_entity_poly.pdbx_seq_one_letter_code
_entity_poly.pdbx_strand_id
1 'polypeptide(L)' 'MFERCIGLAWCSGCRTYSGAMVQIPRTRVLVDALGSLPADECVRLRRSEAKLIDYLDRQGDRWS' A
#
# COMPACT_ATOMS: atom_id res chain seq x y z
N MET A 1 8.14 7.84 -19.71
CA MET A 1 9.13 7.88 -18.61
C MET A 1 8.55 7.14 -17.40
N PHE A 2 9.38 6.41 -16.64
CA PHE A 2 8.95 5.57 -15.52
C PHE A 2 9.49 6.09 -14.19
N GLU A 3 8.82 5.74 -13.10
CA GLU A 3 9.27 5.93 -11.73
C GLU A 3 9.53 4.58 -11.06
N ARG A 4 10.53 4.56 -10.17
CA ARG A 4 10.85 3.39 -9.35
C ARG A 4 10.05 3.47 -8.05
N CYS A 5 9.15 2.52 -7.87
CA CYS A 5 8.32 2.41 -6.67
C CYS A 5 8.61 1.09 -5.96
N ILE A 6 8.20 0.98 -4.70
CA ILE A 6 8.11 -0.32 -4.01
C ILE A 6 6.68 -0.81 -4.15
N GLY A 7 6.49 -1.90 -4.89
CA GLY A 7 5.22 -2.62 -4.94
C GLY A 7 5.15 -3.59 -3.77
N LEU A 8 4.04 -3.53 -3.02
CA LEU A 8 3.75 -4.43 -1.91
C LEU A 8 2.74 -5.49 -2.37
N ALA A 9 2.99 -6.75 -2.00
CA ALA A 9 2.08 -7.86 -2.19
C ALA A 9 1.91 -8.60 -0.85
N TRP A 10 0.69 -9.03 -0.54
CA TRP A 10 0.40 -9.75 0.70
C TRP A 10 -0.69 -10.80 0.48
N CYS A 11 -0.79 -11.73 1.43
CA CYS A 11 -1.87 -12.70 1.49
C CYS A 11 -2.47 -12.71 2.90
N SER A 12 -3.74 -12.34 3.01
CA SER A 12 -4.48 -12.27 4.28
C SER A 12 -4.56 -13.63 4.98
N GLY A 13 -4.71 -14.71 4.21
CA GLY A 13 -4.76 -16.08 4.72
C GLY A 13 -3.41 -16.59 5.26
N CYS A 14 -2.34 -16.44 4.46
CA CYS A 14 -1.01 -16.90 4.85
C CYS A 14 -0.30 -15.95 5.85
N ARG A 15 -0.79 -14.71 5.99
CA ARG A 15 -0.16 -13.63 6.79
C ARG A 15 1.29 -13.33 6.39
N THR A 16 1.60 -13.55 5.12
CA THR A 16 2.90 -13.25 4.52
C THR A 16 2.79 -12.03 3.62
N TYR A 17 3.83 -11.20 3.61
CA TYR A 17 3.96 -10.10 2.67
C TYR A 17 5.35 -10.03 2.03
N SER A 18 5.44 -9.36 0.89
CA SER A 18 6.68 -9.09 0.18
C SER A 18 6.65 -7.69 -0.45
N GLY A 19 7.84 -7.08 -0.54
CA GLY A 19 8.07 -5.81 -1.22
C GLY A 19 9.07 -6.00 -2.35
N ALA A 20 8.79 -5.44 -3.53
CA ALA A 20 9.70 -5.48 -4.67
C ALA A 20 9.76 -4.13 -5.37
N MET A 21 10.92 -3.80 -5.94
CA MET A 21 11.04 -2.62 -6.79
C MET A 21 10.27 -2.85 -8.10
N VAL A 22 9.37 -1.94 -8.43
CA VAL A 22 8.57 -1.95 -9.66
C VAL A 22 8.74 -0.65 -10.42
N GLN A 23 8.57 -0.70 -11.74
CA GLN A 23 8.58 0.49 -12.59
C GLN A 23 7.15 0.88 -12.97
N ILE A 24 6.75 2.08 -12.58
CA ILE A 24 5.41 2.61 -12.87
C ILE A 24 5.52 3.70 -13.95
N PRO A 25 4.74 3.63 -15.05
CA PRO A 25 4.67 4.73 -16.00
C PRO A 25 4.19 6.01 -15.31
N ARG A 26 4.84 7.15 -15.55
CA ARG A 26 4.41 8.45 -14.98
C ARG A 26 2.99 8.87 -15.38
N THR A 27 2.47 8.31 -16.47
CA THR A 27 1.10 8.54 -16.93
C THR A 27 0.06 7.70 -16.19
N ARG A 28 0.50 6.73 -15.37
CA ARG A 28 -0.40 5.87 -14.62
C ARG A 28 -0.88 6.61 -13.38
N VAL A 29 -2.18 6.82 -13.29
CA VAL A 29 -2.84 7.32 -12.07
C VAL A 29 -2.97 6.16 -11.09
N LEU A 30 -2.50 6.34 -9.86
CA LEU A 30 -2.64 5.39 -8.76
C LEU A 30 -3.67 5.90 -7.77
N VAL A 31 -4.52 5.01 -7.26
CA VAL A 31 -5.47 5.33 -6.19
C VAL A 31 -4.70 5.52 -4.89
N ASP A 32 -4.86 6.66 -4.23
CA ASP A 32 -4.29 6.88 -2.90
C ASP A 32 -5.18 6.24 -1.83
N ALA A 33 -4.86 4.99 -1.49
CA ALA A 33 -5.57 4.24 -0.46
C ALA A 33 -5.45 4.86 0.95
N LEU A 34 -4.50 5.80 1.16
CA LEU A 34 -4.36 6.54 2.41
C LEU A 34 -4.99 7.94 2.33
N GLY A 35 -5.46 8.37 1.15
CA GLY A 35 -5.90 9.74 0.90
C GLY A 35 -7.11 10.19 1.73
N SER A 36 -7.87 9.25 2.29
CA SER A 36 -8.99 9.55 3.21
C SER A 36 -8.57 9.70 4.67
N LEU A 37 -7.31 9.40 5.02
CA LEU A 37 -6.85 9.43 6.40
C LEU A 37 -6.33 10.82 6.81
N PRO A 38 -6.45 11.16 8.10
CA PRO A 38 -5.72 12.28 8.69
C PRO A 38 -4.20 12.17 8.43
N ALA A 39 -3.54 13.31 8.29
CA ALA A 39 -2.12 13.38 7.92
C ALA A 39 -1.19 12.69 8.94
N ASP A 40 -1.52 12.79 10.23
CA ASP A 40 -0.78 12.14 11.31
C ASP A 40 -0.91 10.61 11.26
N GLU A 41 -2.10 10.11 10.92
CA GLU A 41 -2.35 8.68 10.75
C GLU A 41 -1.62 8.14 9.51
N CYS A 42 -1.65 8.88 8.39
CA CYS A 42 -0.84 8.60 7.21
C CYS A 42 0.65 8.44 7.56
N VAL A 43 1.20 9.40 8.31
CA VAL A 43 2.62 9.39 8.72
C VAL A 43 2.91 8.18 9.62
N ARG A 44 2.01 7.86 10.56
CA ARG A 44 2.16 6.71 11.44
C ARG A 44 2.18 5.39 10.68
N LEU A 45 1.30 5.20 9.69
CA LEU A 45 1.25 3.99 8.87
C LEU A 45 2.49 3.86 7.99
N ARG A 46 2.95 4.95 7.37
CA ARG A 46 4.15 4.95 6.52
C ARG A 46 5.46 4.59 7.24
N ARG A 47 5.50 4.70 8.58
CA ARG A 47 6.66 4.32 9.40
C ARG A 47 6.78 2.82 9.65
N SER A 48 5.77 2.02 9.31
CA SER A 48 5.77 0.58 9.56
C SER A 48 5.05 -0.16 8.44
N GLU A 49 5.83 -0.86 7.61
CA GLU A 49 5.30 -1.63 6.47
C GLU A 49 4.26 -2.67 6.91
N ALA A 50 4.52 -3.39 8.00
CA ALA A 50 3.56 -4.35 8.56
C ALA A 50 2.22 -3.69 8.96
N LYS A 51 2.25 -2.50 9.59
CA LYS A 51 1.02 -1.78 9.95
C LYS A 51 0.29 -1.22 8.72
N LEU A 52 1.03 -0.76 7.73
CA LEU A 52 0.47 -0.30 6.47
C LEU A 52 -0.26 -1.44 5.75
N ILE A 53 0.36 -2.61 5.66
CA ILE A 53 -0.23 -3.79 5.04
C ILE A 53 -1.46 -4.25 5.81
N ASP A 54 -1.39 -4.34 7.14
CA ASP A 54 -2.53 -4.69 7.99
C ASP A 54 -3.71 -3.71 7.82
N TYR A 55 -3.44 -2.42 7.64
CA TYR A 55 -4.48 -1.43 7.32
C TYR A 55 -5.10 -1.66 5.94
N LEU A 56 -4.27 -1.86 4.92
CA LEU A 56 -4.70 -2.08 3.53
C LEU A 56 -5.46 -3.39 3.36
N ASP A 57 -5.07 -4.43 4.10
CA ASP A 57 -5.74 -5.74 4.12
C ASP A 57 -7.18 -5.62 4.61
N ARG A 58 -7.40 -4.95 5.74
CA ARG A 58 -8.74 -4.66 6.27
C ARG A 58 -9.60 -3.78 5.35
N GLN A 59 -8.99 -2.95 4.52
CA GLN A 59 -9.69 -2.14 3.52
C GLN A 59 -10.16 -3.00 2.34
N GLY A 60 -9.35 -3.97 1.89
CA GLY A 60 -9.65 -4.88 0.78
C GLY A 60 -10.86 -5.78 1.05
N ASP A 61 -11.02 -6.25 2.30
CA ASP A 61 -12.19 -7.03 2.74
C ASP A 61 -13.52 -6.25 2.65
N ARG A 62 -13.45 -4.91 2.60
CA ARG A 62 -14.63 -4.04 2.53
C ARG A 62 -15.11 -3.81 1.08
N TRP A 63 -14.35 -4.24 0.09
CA TRP A 63 -14.64 -4.09 -1.35
C TRP A 63 -14.94 -5.42 -2.05
N SER A 64 -15.05 -6.52 -1.30
CA SER A 64 -15.50 -7.83 -1.80
C SER A 64 -16.99 -8.05 -1.57
#